data_AF-T1CDS2-F1
#
_entry.id   AF-T1CDS2-F1
#
_cell.length_a   1.000
_cell.length_b   1.000
_cell.length_c   1.000
_cell.angle_alpha   90.00
_cell.angle_beta   90.00
_cell.angle_gamma   90.00
#
_symmetry.space_group_name_H-M   'P 1'
#
loop_
_entity.id
_entity.type
_entity.pdbx_description
1 polymer ?
#
loop_
_entity_poly.entity_id
_entity_poly.type
_entity_poly.pdbx_seq_one_letter_code
_entity_poly.pdbx_strand_id
1 'polypeptide(L)' 'MPALMSSGERQRKRRLRRKLNRQVKGSNRYKVTKLAIAKLAVKEVDRRKDWIEKTTTDLVRDYDLIAIENLQ' A
#
# COMPACT_ATOMS: atom_id res chain seq x y z
N MET A 1 -1.68 12.25 -0.03
CA MET A 1 -1.35 10.92 0.54
C MET A 1 0.17 10.81 0.65
N PRO A 2 0.73 10.59 1.85
CA PRO A 2 2.18 10.46 2.01
C PRO A 2 2.71 9.21 1.30
N ALA A 3 4.03 9.14 1.13
CA ALA A 3 4.69 7.94 0.65
C ALA A 3 4.59 6.81 1.69
N LEU A 4 3.53 5.99 1.60
CA LEU A 4 3.24 4.91 2.56
C LEU A 4 4.22 3.73 2.52
N MET A 5 5.11 3.67 1.51
CA MET A 5 6.15 2.65 1.37
C MET A 5 7.53 3.28 1.27
N SER A 6 8.51 2.66 1.94
CA SER A 6 9.91 3.07 1.79
C SER A 6 10.39 2.84 0.35
N SER A 7 11.46 3.54 -0.05
CA SER A 7 12.12 3.32 -1.34
C SER A 7 12.54 1.85 -1.53
N GLY A 8 13.05 1.22 -0.46
CA GLY A 8 13.43 -0.20 -0.44
C GLY A 8 12.24 -1.14 -0.62
N GLU A 9 11.11 -0.89 0.05
CA GLU A 9 9.89 -1.72 -0.10
C GLU A 9 9.31 -1.60 -1.52
N ARG A 10 9.29 -0.39 -2.09
CA ARG A 10 8.87 -0.17 -3.49
C ARG A 10 9.77 -0.92 -4.47
N GLN A 11 11.08 -0.85 -4.27
CA GLN A 11 12.05 -1.58 -5.10
C GLN A 11 11.86 -3.10 -4.96
N ARG A 12 11.70 -3.60 -3.73
CA ARG A 12 11.43 -5.02 -3.46
C ARG A 12 10.14 -5.48 -4.13
N LYS A 13 9.04 -4.73 -4.02
CA LYS A 13 7.77 -5.03 -4.68
C LYS A 13 7.94 -5.11 -6.20
N ARG A 14 8.68 -4.18 -6.81
CA ARG A 14 9.01 -4.21 -8.26
C ARG A 14 9.82 -5.45 -8.64
N ARG A 15 10.87 -5.79 -7.88
CA ARG A 15 11.69 -6.99 -8.12
C ARG A 15 10.86 -8.28 -8.00
N LEU A 16 10.01 -8.39 -6.99
CA LEU A 16 9.13 -9.53 -6.81
C LEU A 16 8.11 -9.66 -7.95
N ARG A 17 7.51 -8.56 -8.41
CA ARG A 17 6.61 -8.58 -9.59
C ARG A 17 7.32 -9.07 -10.85
N ARG A 18 8.53 -8.58 -11.13
CA ARG A 18 9.35 -9.07 -12.26
C ARG A 18 9.68 -10.56 -12.13
N LYS A 19 10.03 -11.02 -10.91
CA LYS A 19 10.28 -12.43 -10.61
C LYS A 19 9.04 -13.29 -10.85
N LEU A 20 7.87 -12.84 -10.39
CA LEU A 20 6.60 -13.54 -10.55
C LEU A 20 6.23 -13.73 -12.04
N ASN A 21 6.42 -12.69 -12.86
CA ASN A 21 6.11 -12.74 -14.29
C ASN A 21 6.94 -13.78 -15.07
N ARG A 22 8.12 -14.15 -14.56
CA ARG A 22 8.99 -15.17 -15.16
C ARG A 22 8.72 -16.58 -14.65
N GLN A 23 7.81 -16.75 -13.70
CA GLN A 23 7.51 -18.04 -13.09
C GLN A 23 6.27 -18.67 -13.70
N VAL A 24 6.30 -20.00 -13.84
CA VAL A 24 5.14 -20.77 -14.29
C VAL A 24 4.01 -20.67 -13.26
N LYS A 25 2.85 -20.18 -13.71
CA LYS A 25 1.64 -20.06 -12.89
C LYS A 25 1.29 -21.42 -12.28
N GLY A 26 0.96 -21.45 -11.00
CA GLY A 26 0.61 -22.68 -10.27
C GLY A 26 1.80 -23.43 -9.65
N SER A 27 3.02 -23.19 -10.11
CA SER A 27 4.23 -23.76 -9.47
C SER A 27 4.38 -23.31 -8.01
N ASN A 28 5.07 -24.11 -7.19
CA ASN A 28 5.29 -23.76 -5.78
C ASN A 28 6.06 -22.41 -5.64
N ARG A 29 7.07 -22.19 -6.49
CA ARG A 29 7.85 -20.94 -6.52
C ARG A 29 6.98 -19.72 -6.86
N TYR A 30 5.99 -19.88 -7.75
CA TYR A 30 5.00 -18.85 -8.08
C TYR A 30 4.14 -18.51 -6.86
N LYS A 31 3.61 -19.53 -6.16
CA LYS A 31 2.77 -19.33 -4.97
C LYS A 31 3.51 -18.56 -3.87
N VAL A 32 4.75 -18.95 -3.57
CA VAL A 32 5.59 -18.27 -2.57
C VAL A 32 5.86 -16.80 -2.95
N THR A 33 6.19 -16.53 -4.22
CA THR A 33 6.48 -15.17 -4.68
C THR A 33 5.22 -14.31 -4.67
N LYS A 34 4.07 -14.86 -5.07
CA LYS A 34 2.77 -14.18 -5.02
C LYS A 34 2.38 -13.82 -3.58
N LEU A 35 2.59 -14.74 -2.63
CA LEU A 35 2.35 -14.49 -1.21
C LEU A 35 3.24 -13.37 -0.68
N ALA A 36 4.52 -13.32 -1.05
CA ALA A 36 5.40 -12.24 -0.64
C ALA A 36 4.95 -10.86 -1.14
N ILE A 37 4.42 -10.78 -2.37
CA ILE A 37 3.82 -9.54 -2.91
C ILE A 37 2.55 -9.18 -2.13
N ALA A 38 1.68 -10.16 -1.84
CA ALA A 38 0.45 -9.94 -1.09
C ALA A 38 0.74 -9.38 0.31
N LYS A 39 1.72 -9.93 1.03
CA LYS A 39 2.15 -9.41 2.34
C LYS A 39 2.59 -7.94 2.28
N LEU A 40 3.31 -7.54 1.22
CA LEU A 40 3.67 -6.12 1.03
C LEU A 40 2.45 -5.25 0.72
N ALA A 41 1.49 -5.77 -0.03
CA ALA A 41 0.26 -5.03 -0.35
C ALA A 41 -0.62 -4.82 0.90
N VAL A 42 -0.75 -5.84 1.76
CA VAL A 42 -1.47 -5.72 3.03
C VAL A 42 -0.87 -4.62 3.90
N LYS A 43 0.47 -4.62 4.08
CA LYS A 43 1.16 -3.55 4.82
C LYS A 43 0.92 -2.15 4.24
N GLU A 44 0.78 -2.04 2.92
CA GLU A 44 0.46 -0.76 2.27
C GLU A 44 -0.93 -0.26 2.66
N VAL A 45 -1.90 -1.18 2.66
CA VAL A 45 -3.29 -0.89 3.00
C VAL A 45 -3.41 -0.53 4.47
N ASP A 46 -2.75 -1.28 5.36
CA ASP A 46 -2.76 -1.00 6.79
C ASP A 46 -2.18 0.39 7.10
N ARG A 47 -1.06 0.76 6.47
CA ARG A 47 -0.47 2.10 6.61
C ARG A 47 -1.36 3.19 6.02
N ARG A 48 -2.05 2.92 4.92
CA ARG A 48 -3.03 3.85 4.36
C ARG A 48 -4.15 4.11 5.34
N LYS A 49 -4.69 3.04 5.93
CA LYS A 49 -5.76 3.13 6.92
C LYS A 49 -5.30 3.95 8.13
N ASP A 50 -4.16 3.60 8.71
CA ASP A 50 -3.58 4.33 9.84
C ASP A 50 -3.39 5.82 9.54
N TRP A 51 -2.89 6.16 8.35
CA TRP A 51 -2.75 7.56 7.95
C TRP A 51 -4.11 8.27 7.82
N ILE A 52 -5.11 7.62 7.23
CA ILE A 52 -6.47 8.18 7.11
C ILE A 52 -7.01 8.45 8.51
N GLU A 53 -7.03 7.45 9.39
CA GLU A 53 -7.59 7.56 10.75
C GLU A 53 -6.95 8.70 11.55
N LYS A 54 -5.61 8.80 11.52
CA LYS A 54 -4.88 9.88 12.18
C LYS A 54 -5.23 11.23 11.58
N THR A 55 -5.20 11.33 10.25
CA THR A 55 -5.48 12.59 9.55
C THR A 55 -6.92 13.05 9.80
N THR A 56 -7.90 12.15 9.76
CA THR A 56 -9.30 12.48 10.03
C THR A 56 -9.50 12.87 11.49
N THR A 57 -8.81 12.20 12.42
CA THR A 57 -8.85 12.56 13.85
C THR A 57 -8.30 13.96 14.07
N ASP A 58 -7.14 14.28 13.50
CA ASP A 58 -6.51 15.59 13.62
C ASP A 58 -7.40 16.68 13.00
N LEU A 59 -7.96 16.43 11.81
CA LEU A 59 -8.86 17.37 11.13
C LEU A 59 -10.13 17.68 11.94
N VAL A 60 -10.80 16.66 12.48
CA VAL A 60 -12.01 16.86 13.29
C VAL A 60 -11.70 17.52 14.62
N ARG A 61 -10.52 17.28 15.19
CA ARG A 61 -10.11 17.90 16.45
C ARG A 61 -9.81 19.38 16.29
N ASP A 62 -9.19 19.77 15.18
CA ASP A 62 -8.65 21.12 15.00
C ASP A 62 -9.59 22.06 14.22
N TYR A 63 -10.63 21.53 13.55
CA TYR A 63 -11.55 22.31 12.71
C TYR A 63 -13.03 21.95 12.97
N ASP A 64 -13.86 22.98 13.17
CA ASP A 64 -15.31 22.82 13.40
C ASP A 64 -16.12 22.66 12.10
N LEU A 65 -15.63 23.18 10.97
CA LEU A 65 -16.26 23.08 9.65
C LEU A 65 -15.27 22.49 8.64
N ILE A 66 -15.66 21.37 8.04
CA ILE A 66 -14.89 20.69 6.99
C ILE A 66 -15.71 20.69 5.70
N ALA A 67 -15.22 21.37 4.66
CA ALA A 67 -15.79 21.36 3.32
C ALA A 67 -14.89 20.56 2.37
N ILE A 68 -15.50 19.81 1.44
CA ILE A 68 -14.78 19.01 0.44
C ILE A 68 -15.15 19.53 -0.94
N GLU A 69 -14.15 19.94 -1.71
CA GLU A 69 -14.32 20.36 -3.09
C GLU A 69 -13.89 19.25 -4.04
N ASN A 70 -14.70 19.01 -5.07
CA ASN A 70 -14.37 18.08 -6.14
C ASN A 70 -13.58 18.82 -7.23
N LEU A 71 -12.27 18.58 -7.26
CA LEU A 71 -11.39 19.07 -8.33
C LEU A 71 -11.37 18.01 -9.45
N GLN A 72 -12.30 18.13 -10.40
CA GLN A 72 -12.26 17.38 -11.66
C GLN A 72 -11.67 18.20 -12.79
#